data_AF-A0A962R143-F1
#
_entry.id   AF-A0A962R143-F1
#
_cell.length_a   1.000
_cell.length_b   1.000
_cell.length_c   1.000
_cell.angle_alpha   90.00
_cell.angle_beta   90.00
_cell.angle_gamma   90.00
#
_symmetry.space_group_name_H-M   'P 1'
#
loop_
_entity.id
_entity.type
_entity.pdbx_description
1 polymer ?
#
loop_
_entity_poly.entity_id
_entity_poly.type
_entity_poly.pdbx_seq_one_letter_code
_entity_poly.pdbx_strand_id
1 'polypeptide(L)' 'MAIEQDEIEKIAALARIRIEPAQIGQVTQRITEILHMVDQLQAVDTSDVEPMANPLDAIQVLRADEVTEVNRREAFQ' A
#
# COMPACT_ATOMS: atom_id res chain seq x y z
N MET A 1 -13.48 -6.97 11.95
CA MET A 1 -14.39 -6.32 10.98
C MET A 1 -14.73 -7.31 9.86
N ALA A 2 -15.79 -7.12 9.08
CA ALA A 2 -16.11 -8.00 7.94
C ALA A 2 -16.08 -7.20 6.64
N ILE A 3 -15.41 -7.73 5.61
CA ILE A 3 -15.32 -7.16 4.27
C ILE A 3 -16.21 -7.95 3.32
N GLU A 4 -16.93 -7.23 2.47
CA GLU A 4 -17.82 -7.79 1.45
C GLU A 4 -17.12 -7.90 0.08
N GLN A 5 -17.66 -8.71 -0.82
CA GLN A 5 -17.06 -8.93 -2.16
C GLN A 5 -16.99 -7.64 -3.00
N ASP A 6 -17.96 -6.75 -2.86
CA ASP A 6 -18.01 -5.48 -3.58
C ASP A 6 -16.89 -4.51 -3.14
N GLU A 7 -16.45 -4.60 -1.89
CA GLU A 7 -15.30 -3.86 -1.38
C GLU A 7 -13.99 -4.39 -1.95
N ILE A 8 -13.85 -5.71 -2.09
CA ILE A 8 -12.69 -6.34 -2.75
C ILE A 8 -12.59 -5.91 -4.22
N GLU A 9 -13.71 -5.82 -4.95
CA GLU A 9 -13.72 -5.30 -6.32
C GLU A 9 -13.24 -3.85 -6.40
N LYS A 10 -13.70 -3.00 -5.48
CA LYS A 10 -13.27 -1.59 -5.40
C LYS A 10 -11.78 -1.48 -5.11
N ILE A 11 -11.26 -2.26 -4.16
CA ILE A 11 -9.83 -2.27 -3.80
C ILE A 11 -9.00 -2.76 -4.99
N ALA A 12 -9.43 -3.83 -5.67
CA ALA A 12 -8.76 -4.34 -6.86
C ALA A 12 -8.69 -3.30 -7.98
N ALA A 13 -9.76 -2.53 -8.18
CA ALA A 13 -9.79 -1.44 -9.14
C ALA A 13 -8.80 -0.30 -8.79
N LEU A 14 -8.69 0.06 -7.50
CA LEU A 14 -7.72 1.06 -7.00
C LEU A 14 -6.28 0.59 -7.19
N ALA A 15 -6.01 -0.69 -6.90
CA ALA A 15 -4.70 -1.31 -7.06
C ALA A 15 -4.35 -1.68 -8.52
N ARG A 16 -5.29 -1.51 -9.47
CA ARG A 16 -5.17 -1.91 -10.88
C ARG A 16 -4.89 -3.40 -11.06
N ILE A 17 -5.47 -4.24 -10.20
CA ILE A 17 -5.36 -5.70 -10.25
C ILE A 17 -6.67 -6.26 -10.80
N ARG A 18 -6.59 -7.10 -11.84
CA ARG A 18 -7.74 -7.87 -12.31
C ARG A 18 -7.85 -9.16 -11.49
N ILE A 19 -9.02 -9.39 -10.92
CA ILE A 19 -9.38 -10.63 -10.22
C ILE A 19 -10.45 -11.33 -11.03
N GLU A 20 -10.25 -12.61 -11.32
CA GLU A 20 -11.26 -13.40 -12.02
C GLU A 20 -12.47 -13.65 -11.10
N PRO A 21 -13.71 -13.63 -11.61
CA PRO A 21 -14.92 -13.82 -10.78
C PRO A 21 -14.91 -15.10 -9.95
N ALA A 22 -14.30 -16.17 -10.48
CA ALA A 22 -14.16 -17.45 -9.78
C ALA A 22 -13.24 -17.38 -8.55
N GLN A 23 -12.33 -16.40 -8.49
CA GLN A 23 -11.35 -16.24 -7.41
C GLN A 23 -11.80 -15.27 -6.33
N ILE A 24 -12.85 -14.47 -6.59
CA ILE A 24 -13.23 -13.35 -5.73
C ILE A 24 -13.62 -13.78 -4.32
N GLY A 25 -14.37 -14.88 -4.21
CA GLY A 25 -14.78 -15.43 -2.91
C GLY A 25 -13.58 -15.89 -2.08
N GLN A 26 -12.61 -16.56 -2.72
CA GLN A 26 -11.40 -17.02 -2.04
C GLN A 26 -10.53 -15.84 -1.58
N VAL A 27 -10.37 -14.81 -2.42
CA VAL A 27 -9.62 -13.60 -2.07
C VAL A 27 -10.29 -12.87 -0.91
N THR A 28 -11.61 -12.72 -0.95
CA THR A 28 -12.40 -12.08 0.13
C THR A 28 -12.15 -12.78 1.46
N GLN A 29 -12.25 -14.12 1.50
CA GLN A 29 -12.00 -14.88 2.72
C GLN A 29 -10.59 -14.66 3.27
N ARG A 30 -9.56 -14.72 2.41
CA ARG A 30 -8.16 -14.53 2.83
C ARG A 30 -7.91 -13.12 3.38
N ILE A 31 -8.50 -12.09 2.77
CA ILE A 31 -8.37 -10.71 3.26
C ILE A 31 -9.07 -10.54 4.61
N THR A 32 -10.26 -11.13 4.79
CA THR A 32 -10.96 -11.13 6.07
C THR A 32 -10.13 -11.78 7.19
N GLU A 33 -9.47 -12.91 6.91
CA GLU A 33 -8.56 -13.57 7.86
C GLU A 33 -7.36 -12.67 8.25
N ILE A 34 -6.76 -11.97 7.27
CA ILE A 34 -5.66 -11.03 7.52
C ILE A 34 -6.12 -9.87 8.41
N LEU A 35 -7.31 -9.31 8.15
CA LEU A 35 -7.85 -8.22 8.96
C LEU A 35 -8.16 -8.66 10.39
N HIS A 36 -8.65 -9.89 10.59
CA HIS A 36 -8.81 -10.43 11.94
C HIS A 36 -7.49 -10.59 12.69
N MET A 37 -6.39 -10.90 12.00
CA MET A 37 -5.06 -10.91 12.62
C MET A 37 -4.62 -9.49 13.01
N VAL A 38 -4.86 -8.50 12.14
CA VAL A 38 -4.51 -7.09 12.40
C VAL A 38 -5.36 -6.49 13.53
N ASP A 39 -6.64 -6.87 13.64
CA ASP A 39 -7.54 -6.44 14.72
C ASP A 39 -6.96 -6.78 16.11
N GLN A 40 -6.12 -7.82 16.23
CA GLN A 40 -5.45 -8.16 17.50
C GLN A 40 -4.49 -7.07 17.98
N LEU A 41 -3.92 -6.27 17.07
CA LEU A 41 -3.02 -5.16 17.41
C LEU A 41 -3.77 -4.01 18.11
N GLN A 42 -5.09 -3.89 17.93
CA GLN A 42 -5.91 -2.86 18.58
C GLN A 42 -6.03 -3.05 20.09
N ALA A 43 -5.64 -4.21 20.61
CA ALA A 43 -5.66 -4.47 22.06
C ALA A 43 -4.58 -3.70 22.83
N VAL A 44 -3.59 -3.14 22.13
CA VAL A 44 -2.49 -2.35 22.72
C VAL A 44 -2.83 -0.87 22.64
N ASP A 45 -2.68 -0.15 23.76
CA ASP A 45 -2.87 1.31 23.81
C ASP A 45 -1.68 2.03 23.17
N THR A 46 -1.94 2.84 22.15
CA THR A 46 -0.95 3.66 21.44
C THR A 46 -1.28 5.15 21.49
N SER A 47 -2.13 5.59 22.43
CA SER A 47 -2.63 6.97 22.51
C SER A 47 -1.53 8.02 22.64
N ASP A 48 -0.43 7.68 23.30
CA ASP A 48 0.71 8.58 23.56
C ASP A 48 1.97 8.21 22.76
N VAL A 49 1.84 7.39 21.71
CA VAL A 49 2.96 6.92 20.90
C VAL A 49 2.95 7.59 19.52
N GLU A 50 4.02 8.30 19.18
CA GLU A 50 4.19 8.87 17.84
C GLU A 50 4.43 7.77 16.77
N PRO A 51 3.77 7.83 15.61
CA PRO A 51 4.00 6.86 14.53
C PRO A 51 5.43 6.94 13.96
N MET A 52 6.11 5.79 13.85
CA MET A 52 7.43 5.71 13.23
C MET A 52 7.33 5.55 11.71
N ALA A 53 7.62 6.62 10.95
CA ALA A 53 7.57 6.61 9.48
C ALA A 53 8.87 6.09 8.83
N ASN A 54 10.03 6.38 9.43
CA ASN A 54 11.32 5.88 9.00
C ASN A 54 12.06 5.34 10.24
N PRO A 55 12.59 4.11 10.22
CA PRO A 55 13.36 3.57 11.34
C PRO A 55 14.71 4.24 11.55
N LEU A 56 15.22 4.96 10.54
CA LEU A 56 16.45 5.74 10.62
C LEU A 56 16.10 7.22 10.85
N ASP A 57 16.93 7.90 11.64
CA ASP A 57 16.87 9.36 11.85
C ASP A 57 17.39 10.12 10.61
N ALA A 58 16.73 9.90 9.47
CA ALA A 58 17.10 10.49 8.21
C ALA A 58 16.70 11.97 8.18
N ILE A 59 17.68 12.84 7.93
CA ILE A 59 17.43 14.25 7.63
C ILE A 59 17.12 14.42 6.14
N GLN A 60 16.43 15.51 5.80
CA GLN A 60 16.16 15.85 4.40
C GLN A 60 17.47 16.15 3.66
N VAL A 61 17.83 15.29 2.71
CA VAL A 61 18.97 15.51 1.82
C VAL A 61 18.52 16.38 0.65
N LEU A 62 19.17 17.52 0.48
CA LEU A 62 18.91 18.41 -0.66
C LEU A 62 19.71 17.96 -1.88
N ARG A 63 19.08 18.01 -3.05
CA ARG A 63 19.73 17.87 -4.35
C ARG A 63 20.20 19.25 -4.82
N ALA A 64 21.41 19.32 -5.40
CA ALA A 64 21.90 20.55 -6.04
C ALA A 64 21.00 20.97 -7.22
N ASP A 65 20.84 22.29 -7.41
CA ASP A 65 20.06 22.86 -8.51
C ASP A 65 20.89 22.92 -9.81
N GLU A 66 21.18 21.75 -10.35
CA GLU A 66 21.98 21.58 -11.56
C GLU A 66 21.22 20.74 -12.59
N VAL A 67 21.41 21.04 -13.88
CA VAL A 67 20.82 20.29 -14.99
C VAL A 67 21.58 18.98 -15.18
N THR A 68 20.89 17.86 -14.97
CA THR A 68 21.44 16.50 -15.14
C THR A 68 21.04 15.84 -16.46
N GLU A 69 20.10 16.45 -17.19
CA GLU A 69 19.49 15.86 -18.37
C GLU A 69 20.45 15.84 -19.56
N VAL A 70 20.56 14.67 -20.19
CA VAL A 70 21.25 14.48 -21.48
C VAL A 70 20.22 14.15 -22.55
N ASN A 71 20.47 14.56 -23.79
CA ASN A 71 19.58 14.28 -24.92
C ASN A 71 19.45 12.76 -25.12
N ARG A 72 18.24 12.23 -24.97
CA ARG A 72 17.90 10.80 -25.14
C ARG A 72 16.94 10.54 -26.30
N ARG A 73 16.86 11.44 -27.27
CA ARG A 73 15.92 11.33 -28.40
C ARG A 73 16.01 9.98 -29.11
N GLU A 74 17.22 9.51 -29.38
CA GLU A 74 17.46 8.22 -30.08
C GLU A 74 16.97 7.00 -29.30
N ALA A 75 16.79 7.09 -27.97
CA ALA A 75 16.38 5.96 -27.13
C ALA A 75 14.86 5.90 -26.89
N PHE A 76 14.12 6.99 -27.20
CA PHE A 76 12.70 7.14 -26.87
C PHE A 76 11.79 7.32 -28.09
N GLN A 77 12.34 7.30 -29.31
CA GLN A 77 11.62 7.27 -30.59
C GLN A 77 11.91 5.97 -31.32
#